data_AF-A0A8T2KGC1-F1
#
_entry.id   AF-A0A8T2KGC1-F1
#
_cell.length_a   1.000
_cell.length_b   1.000
_cell.length_c   1.000
_cell.angle_alpha   90.00
_cell.angle_beta   90.00
_cell.angle_gamma   90.00
#
_symmetry.space_group_name_H-M   'P 1'
#
loop_
_entity.id
_entity.type
_entity.pdbx_description
1 polymer ?
#
loop_
_entity_poly.entity_id
_entity_poly.type
_entity_poly.pdbx_seq_one_letter_code
_entity_poly.pdbx_strand_id
1 'polypeptide(L)'
;MQNGKGTREISLDQGSDVEGVSKRLHYPVVTKQDSISPSSGLDLDLKATPSVLSYIRTSVFLLTVVVSMIMVLICAFLIPCPHSEQHHFWTLSIGQEAGMLSPLELFDVDMDSVSDILVSFSSMKNMSQGVLRHHLSVAAISGMNNSILWSSRVQEDIRSIKCGQLIVDSKQNYTCLLSGSSRLLQLVKASSGKTIWTSSIQLSSGTIAGPAVVLPDINGDHIFDLLVLTVGDQQPNLGFQLVSGLSGQLLGETVKYRSTIKGKLLGPHVHYTTLGAIYILFGYGNIQAVSLRDIYNQARMGGSLPKVLQKKQPEWEKQREVNMSQVISVYSSGVEFLQTIPVLDSNCSDLLITTNDGLTLLRGQDLEKRWSITLRNLHSQPQPGYFNADGSLDFLLQVKSNSSSKRVLIIDGTTGVSLWEWEVPWHGKEADAASTPTSDGKSAFVFWGDRSTPSISTVMQTSGIRALNTEAAMNTEVKSQWNRHLFMLHPSYPGVILDLFNVSTTVVQMAVGVKELEKNAFIAILTADREKGTSDNMPQILTVNKLDLRWAISHSHALSLGNTNMRPKVEDVKKILSRLKFSKIIPKL
;
A
#
# COMPACT_ATOMS: atom_id res chain seq x y z
N MET A 1 26.49 -61.06 54.84
CA MET A 1 26.21 -61.53 53.47
C MET A 1 26.07 -60.28 52.61
N GLN A 2 27.16 -59.77 52.01
CA GLN A 2 27.51 -59.89 50.56
C GLN A 2 26.29 -59.68 49.66
N ASN A 3 26.21 -58.76 48.69
CA ASN A 3 27.09 -57.82 47.97
C ASN A 3 26.18 -56.63 47.53
N GLY A 4 26.57 -55.34 47.43
CA GLY A 4 27.56 -54.73 46.52
C GLY A 4 27.03 -54.73 45.07
N LYS A 5 26.93 -53.66 44.27
CA LYS A 5 27.41 -52.25 44.14
C LYS A 5 26.41 -51.56 43.18
N GLY A 6 26.28 -50.24 43.05
CA GLY A 6 26.99 -49.12 43.65
C GLY A 6 26.45 -47.77 43.11
N THR A 7 26.61 -46.79 43.99
CA THR A 7 26.99 -45.38 43.76
C THR A 7 26.03 -44.46 42.98
N ARG A 8 25.21 -43.63 43.65
CA ARG A 8 25.51 -42.28 44.23
C ARG A 8 25.70 -41.21 43.14
N GLU A 9 25.20 -39.98 43.20
CA GLU A 9 24.57 -39.10 44.21
C GLU A 9 24.30 -37.81 43.38
N ILE A 10 23.27 -36.96 43.49
CA ILE A 10 22.76 -36.07 44.55
C ILE A 10 21.51 -35.45 43.84
N SER A 11 20.25 -35.81 44.11
CA SER A 11 19.40 -35.53 45.28
C SER A 11 19.34 -34.03 45.59
N LEU A 12 18.24 -33.30 45.76
CA LEU A 12 16.79 -33.45 45.96
C LEU A 12 16.33 -31.95 46.00
N ASP A 13 15.11 -31.50 45.84
CA ASP A 13 13.77 -32.08 45.80
C ASP A 13 12.88 -30.96 45.22
N GLN A 14 12.04 -31.21 44.23
CA GLN A 14 10.61 -31.58 44.39
C GLN A 14 9.90 -30.74 45.46
N GLY A 15 8.81 -30.04 45.18
CA GLY A 15 7.89 -30.18 44.07
C GLY A 15 6.49 -30.32 44.66
N SER A 16 5.56 -29.59 44.03
CA SER A 16 4.12 -29.95 43.96
C SER A 16 3.37 -29.77 45.31
N ASP A 17 2.09 -29.42 45.41
CA ASP A 17 0.94 -29.32 44.52
C ASP A 17 -0.08 -28.39 45.23
N VAL A 18 -0.73 -27.47 44.50
CA VAL A 18 -2.16 -27.52 44.10
C VAL A 18 -3.15 -26.95 45.13
N GLU A 19 -4.09 -26.17 44.57
CA GLU A 19 -5.39 -25.74 45.08
C GLU A 19 -5.48 -24.59 46.11
N GLY A 20 -5.93 -23.44 45.58
CA GLY A 20 -7.34 -23.11 45.76
C GLY A 20 -7.73 -22.26 46.97
N VAL A 21 -8.40 -21.15 46.65
CA VAL A 21 -9.34 -20.37 47.47
C VAL A 21 -8.78 -19.17 48.25
N SER A 22 -9.20 -18.01 47.75
CA SER A 22 -9.03 -16.66 48.31
C SER A 22 -10.07 -16.37 49.39
N LYS A 23 -9.62 -15.89 50.55
CA LYS A 23 -10.10 -14.65 51.23
C LYS A 23 -9.53 -14.52 52.66
N ARG A 24 -9.05 -13.30 52.96
CA ARG A 24 -9.08 -12.50 54.23
C ARG A 24 -9.09 -13.29 55.56
N LEU A 25 -8.27 -12.95 56.56
CA LEU A 25 -8.34 -11.70 57.33
C LEU A 25 -7.13 -11.59 58.30
N HIS A 26 -6.93 -10.37 58.79
CA HIS A 26 -6.15 -9.86 59.93
C HIS A 26 -5.67 -10.76 61.08
N TYR A 27 -4.74 -10.13 61.83
CA TYR A 27 -4.42 -10.17 63.28
C TYR A 27 -2.98 -10.63 63.58
N PRO A 28 -2.40 -10.31 64.74
CA PRO A 28 -2.22 -8.97 65.33
C PRO A 28 -0.80 -8.75 65.92
N VAL A 29 -0.60 -7.52 66.40
CA VAL A 29 0.51 -7.01 67.23
C VAL A 29 0.56 -7.69 68.61
N VAL A 30 1.77 -7.97 69.12
CA VAL A 30 2.02 -8.30 70.54
C VAL A 30 3.36 -7.71 71.02
N THR A 31 3.25 -6.70 71.91
CA THR A 31 4.01 -6.35 73.14
C THR A 31 5.56 -6.31 73.16
N LYS A 32 6.23 -5.46 73.94
CA LYS A 32 5.99 -5.16 75.37
C LYS A 32 6.85 -3.96 75.81
N GLN A 33 6.34 -3.11 76.70
CA GLN A 33 7.14 -2.16 77.47
C GLN A 33 6.51 -2.00 78.87
N ASP A 34 7.27 -2.30 79.91
CA ASP A 34 6.94 -2.03 81.30
C ASP A 34 7.66 -0.76 81.76
N SER A 35 6.96 0.12 82.48
CA SER A 35 7.26 0.46 83.89
C SER A 35 6.97 1.92 84.32
N ILE A 36 6.20 2.01 85.42
CA ILE A 36 6.24 2.97 86.55
C ILE A 36 5.47 4.32 86.46
N SER A 37 4.75 4.54 87.57
CA SER A 37 3.80 5.56 88.04
C SER A 37 4.37 6.97 88.37
N PRO A 38 3.51 7.99 88.63
CA PRO A 38 3.94 9.36 88.88
C PRO A 38 4.03 9.72 90.38
N SER A 39 5.02 10.55 90.76
CA SER A 39 4.91 11.45 91.91
C SER A 39 6.03 12.50 91.96
N SER A 40 5.66 13.69 92.47
CA SER A 40 6.47 14.80 92.98
C SER A 40 7.31 15.61 91.97
N GLY A 41 7.02 16.92 91.91
CA GLY A 41 7.68 17.86 91.01
C GLY A 41 8.96 18.47 91.56
N LEU A 42 9.59 19.29 90.71
CA LEU A 42 10.22 20.54 91.09
C LEU A 42 10.41 21.37 89.81
N ASP A 43 10.07 22.66 89.95
CA ASP A 43 10.37 23.81 89.11
C ASP A 43 11.57 23.73 88.14
N LEU A 44 11.37 24.17 86.89
CA LEU A 44 11.98 25.40 86.33
C LEU A 44 11.78 25.47 84.81
N ASP A 45 11.14 26.55 84.39
CA ASP A 45 10.94 27.00 83.00
C ASP A 45 12.24 26.98 82.16
N LEU A 46 12.20 26.30 81.01
CA LEU A 46 13.15 26.53 79.90
C LEU A 46 12.45 26.28 78.55
N LYS A 47 11.80 27.34 78.08
CA LYS A 47 11.61 27.81 76.69
C LYS A 47 11.63 26.74 75.57
N ALA A 48 10.44 26.41 75.08
CA ALA A 48 10.21 25.54 73.93
C ALA A 48 10.81 26.10 72.60
N THR A 49 11.56 25.27 71.88
CA THR A 49 11.82 25.41 70.43
C THR A 49 10.92 24.45 69.64
N PRO A 50 10.14 24.91 68.64
CA PRO A 50 9.29 24.02 67.85
C PRO A 50 10.09 23.17 66.85
N SER A 51 9.62 21.94 66.65
CA SER A 51 10.29 20.85 65.94
C SER A 51 10.38 21.07 64.41
N VAL A 52 11.61 21.18 63.91
CA VAL A 52 12.00 21.25 62.48
C VAL A 52 11.38 20.13 61.63
N LEU A 53 11.09 18.97 62.25
CA LEU A 53 10.51 17.80 61.58
C LEU A 53 9.10 18.04 61.01
N SER A 54 8.31 18.91 61.65
CA SER A 54 6.98 19.28 61.15
C SER A 54 7.08 20.13 59.87
N TYR A 55 8.06 21.03 59.82
CA TYR A 55 8.30 21.87 58.65
C TYR A 55 8.78 21.05 57.45
N ILE A 56 9.66 20.07 57.68
CA ILE A 56 10.16 19.18 56.62
C ILE A 56 9.01 18.38 55.99
N ARG A 57 8.09 17.83 56.79
CA ARG A 57 6.93 17.07 56.27
C ARG A 57 6.00 17.95 55.44
N THR A 58 5.71 19.16 55.90
CA THR A 58 4.88 20.11 55.16
C THR A 58 5.55 20.56 53.87
N SER A 59 6.86 20.78 53.87
CA SER A 59 7.63 21.13 52.68
C SER A 59 7.64 20.01 51.64
N VAL A 60 7.80 18.74 52.06
CA VAL A 60 7.74 17.60 51.14
C VAL A 60 6.35 17.47 50.51
N PHE A 61 5.28 17.63 51.31
CA PHE A 61 3.91 17.60 50.81
C PHE A 61 3.64 18.72 49.80
N LEU A 62 4.03 19.95 50.12
CA LEU A 62 3.88 21.09 49.19
C LEU A 62 4.69 20.89 47.91
N LEU A 63 5.91 20.36 48.00
CA LEU A 63 6.73 20.04 46.84
C LEU A 63 6.05 19.01 45.93
N THR A 64 5.47 17.94 46.49
CA THR A 64 4.73 16.95 45.70
C THR A 64 3.50 17.54 45.01
N VAL A 65 2.78 18.46 45.66
CA VAL A 65 1.65 19.16 45.05
C VAL A 65 2.10 20.08 43.91
N VAL A 66 3.20 20.81 44.11
CA VAL A 66 3.77 21.67 43.06
C VAL A 66 4.25 20.85 41.87
N VAL A 67 4.96 19.74 42.10
CA VAL A 67 5.39 18.84 41.02
C VAL A 67 4.18 18.25 40.28
N SER A 68 3.15 17.82 41.00
CA SER A 68 1.88 17.37 40.40
C SER A 68 1.23 18.45 39.54
N MET A 69 1.16 19.69 40.03
CA MET A 69 0.58 20.82 39.28
C MET A 69 1.39 21.15 38.04
N ILE A 70 2.72 21.15 38.14
CA ILE A 70 3.62 21.34 37.00
C ILE A 70 3.42 20.21 35.98
N MET A 71 3.33 18.95 36.40
CA MET A 71 3.07 17.84 35.49
C MET A 71 1.73 17.95 34.77
N VAL A 72 0.67 18.36 35.48
CA VAL A 72 -0.65 18.61 34.85
C VAL A 72 -0.56 19.77 33.86
N LEU A 73 0.15 20.86 34.19
CA LEU A 73 0.35 21.99 33.29
C LEU A 73 1.19 21.62 32.06
N ILE A 74 2.25 20.81 32.23
CA ILE A 74 3.03 20.26 31.11
C ILE A 74 2.11 19.42 30.22
N CYS A 75 1.27 18.55 30.79
CA CYS A 75 0.31 17.76 30.03
C CYS A 75 -0.80 18.58 29.36
N ALA A 76 -1.17 19.74 29.92
CA ALA A 76 -2.23 20.59 29.38
C ALA A 76 -1.72 21.60 28.32
N PHE A 77 -0.48 22.07 28.45
CA PHE A 77 0.07 23.17 27.63
C PHE A 77 1.26 22.77 26.77
N LEU A 78 2.05 21.76 27.16
CA LEU A 78 3.23 21.31 26.39
C LEU A 78 3.02 20.00 25.65
N ILE A 79 2.06 19.17 26.07
CA ILE A 79 1.55 18.10 25.21
C ILE A 79 0.50 18.77 24.32
N PRO A 80 0.79 19.05 23.04
CA PRO A 80 -0.22 19.56 22.15
C PRO A 80 -1.40 18.58 22.17
N CYS A 81 -2.59 19.06 22.54
CA CYS A 81 -3.81 18.39 22.13
C CYS A 81 -3.65 18.13 20.63
N PRO A 82 -3.79 16.87 20.15
CA PRO A 82 -3.66 16.60 18.72
C PRO A 82 -4.57 17.56 18.00
N HIS A 83 -4.00 18.34 17.09
CA HIS A 83 -4.71 19.39 16.37
C HIS A 83 -5.96 18.74 15.79
N SER A 84 -7.13 19.17 16.27
CA SER A 84 -8.44 18.60 15.95
C SER A 84 -8.89 18.98 14.53
N GLU A 85 -7.97 18.92 13.57
CA GLU A 85 -8.24 19.07 12.13
C GLU A 85 -7.85 17.79 11.36
N GLN A 86 -7.71 16.66 12.05
CA GLN A 86 -7.55 15.39 11.37
C GLN A 86 -8.90 14.95 10.81
N HIS A 87 -9.17 15.33 9.57
CA HIS A 87 -10.32 14.84 8.83
C HIS A 87 -10.13 13.32 8.57
N HIS A 88 -10.88 12.51 9.32
CA HIS A 88 -10.95 11.05 9.10
C HIS A 88 -11.49 10.70 7.71
N PHE A 89 -12.27 11.61 7.14
CA PHE A 89 -12.77 11.54 5.77
C PHE A 89 -12.77 12.93 5.15
N TRP A 90 -12.32 13.03 3.90
CA TRP A 90 -12.47 14.25 3.10
C TRP A 90 -12.56 13.95 1.61
N THR A 91 -13.13 14.90 0.86
CA THR A 91 -13.31 14.86 -0.58
C THR A 91 -12.82 16.17 -1.20
N LEU A 92 -12.05 16.10 -2.28
CA LEU A 92 -11.52 17.26 -3.02
C LEU A 92 -11.69 17.07 -4.53
N SER A 93 -12.36 18.00 -5.18
CA SER A 93 -12.41 18.08 -6.65
C SER A 93 -11.22 18.88 -7.18
N ILE A 94 -10.38 18.26 -8.00
CA ILE A 94 -9.08 18.84 -8.41
C ILE A 94 -9.09 19.44 -9.82
N GLY A 95 -9.93 18.93 -10.70
CA GLY A 95 -9.95 19.31 -12.11
C GLY A 95 -10.61 18.24 -12.94
N GLN A 96 -10.13 18.09 -14.17
CA GLN A 96 -10.63 17.12 -15.14
C GLN A 96 -9.60 16.03 -15.41
N GLU A 97 -10.08 14.88 -15.89
CA GLU A 97 -9.23 13.79 -16.33
C GLU A 97 -8.31 14.29 -17.45
N ALA A 98 -7.02 14.01 -17.32
CA ALA A 98 -6.09 14.12 -18.44
C ALA A 98 -6.49 13.08 -19.50
N GLY A 99 -6.07 13.20 -20.76
CA GLY A 99 -6.50 12.27 -21.82
C GLY A 99 -6.19 10.78 -21.55
N MET A 100 -5.36 10.50 -20.55
CA MET A 100 -4.97 9.17 -20.05
C MET A 100 -5.39 9.00 -18.58
N LEU A 101 -5.53 7.74 -18.14
CA LEU A 101 -5.75 7.38 -16.73
C LEU A 101 -4.71 8.09 -15.85
N SER A 102 -5.21 8.88 -14.90
CA SER A 102 -4.38 9.72 -14.04
C SER A 102 -3.71 8.89 -12.95
N PRO A 103 -2.38 8.85 -12.86
CA PRO A 103 -1.67 8.11 -11.82
C PRO A 103 -1.94 8.67 -10.43
N LEU A 104 -1.99 7.75 -9.47
CA LEU A 104 -2.10 7.98 -8.03
C LEU A 104 -0.89 7.37 -7.32
N GLU A 105 -0.10 8.18 -6.64
CA GLU A 105 1.04 7.74 -5.82
C GLU A 105 0.91 8.32 -4.41
N LEU A 106 1.31 7.56 -3.39
CA LEU A 106 1.32 8.01 -2.01
C LEU A 106 2.76 8.24 -1.54
N PHE A 107 3.07 9.45 -1.09
CA PHE A 107 4.39 9.81 -0.58
C PHE A 107 4.29 10.97 0.39
N ASP A 108 4.98 10.90 1.53
CA ASP A 108 5.04 11.97 2.52
C ASP A 108 5.97 13.09 1.97
N VAL A 109 5.38 14.17 1.45
CA VAL A 109 6.13 15.25 0.77
C VAL A 109 6.54 16.38 1.71
N ASP A 110 5.84 16.56 2.82
CA ASP A 110 6.06 17.64 3.80
C ASP A 110 6.68 17.16 5.12
N MET A 111 6.95 15.85 5.24
CA MET A 111 7.59 15.18 6.37
C MET A 111 6.73 15.12 7.63
N ASP A 112 5.42 15.14 7.49
CA ASP A 112 4.47 15.08 8.61
C ASP A 112 4.21 13.64 9.12
N SER A 113 4.87 12.63 8.53
CA SER A 113 4.72 11.18 8.78
C SER A 113 3.43 10.54 8.27
N VAL A 114 2.62 11.30 7.53
CA VAL A 114 1.43 10.84 6.80
C VAL A 114 1.75 10.93 5.30
N SER A 115 1.42 9.89 4.54
CA SER A 115 1.62 9.97 3.10
C SER A 115 0.63 10.93 2.45
N ASP A 116 1.13 11.81 1.58
CA ASP A 116 0.33 12.70 0.75
C ASP A 116 -0.05 12.04 -0.57
N ILE A 117 -1.06 12.59 -1.22
CA ILE A 117 -1.63 12.05 -2.44
C ILE A 117 -1.09 12.85 -3.62
N LEU A 118 -0.29 12.21 -4.48
CA LEU A 118 0.19 12.79 -5.73
C LEU A 118 -0.67 12.32 -6.90
N VAL A 119 -1.16 13.27 -7.69
CA VAL A 119 -2.08 13.01 -8.80
C VAL A 119 -1.86 13.98 -9.96
N SER A 120 -2.07 13.51 -11.19
CA SER A 120 -2.12 14.37 -12.37
C SER A 120 -3.55 14.70 -12.78
N PHE A 121 -3.78 15.89 -13.31
CA PHE A 121 -5.08 16.31 -13.81
C PHE A 121 -4.94 17.40 -14.87
N SER A 122 -6.01 17.63 -15.63
CA SER A 122 -6.13 18.78 -16.52
C SER A 122 -7.01 19.86 -15.90
N SER A 123 -6.64 21.12 -16.10
CA SER A 123 -7.46 22.29 -15.72
C SER A 123 -7.76 23.11 -16.97
N MET A 124 -9.02 23.52 -17.13
CA MET A 124 -9.38 24.52 -18.13
C MET A 124 -9.06 25.93 -17.60
N LYS A 125 -8.49 26.79 -18.45
CA LYS A 125 -8.41 28.22 -18.17
C LYS A 125 -8.97 29.01 -19.34
N ASN A 126 -9.95 29.88 -19.07
CA ASN A 126 -10.44 30.84 -20.04
C ASN A 126 -9.37 31.90 -20.28
N MET A 127 -8.81 31.92 -21.48
CA MET A 127 -8.00 33.06 -21.91
C MET A 127 -8.90 34.19 -22.39
N SER A 128 -8.42 35.43 -22.24
CA SER A 128 -9.08 36.68 -22.65
C SER A 128 -9.41 36.76 -24.15
N GLN A 129 -9.05 35.76 -24.94
CA GLN A 129 -9.32 35.65 -26.38
C GLN A 129 -10.27 34.49 -26.76
N GLY A 130 -10.98 33.89 -25.79
CA GLY A 130 -12.00 32.88 -26.08
C GLY A 130 -11.49 31.49 -26.51
N VAL A 131 -10.16 31.29 -26.57
CA VAL A 131 -9.55 29.98 -26.82
C VAL A 131 -9.39 29.23 -25.49
N LEU A 132 -10.10 28.11 -25.34
CA LEU A 132 -9.93 27.16 -24.25
C LEU A 132 -8.62 26.40 -24.44
N ARG A 133 -7.69 26.50 -23.46
CA ARG A 133 -6.46 25.70 -23.45
C ARG A 133 -6.45 24.83 -22.19
N HIS A 134 -6.22 23.53 -22.39
CA HIS A 134 -6.02 22.59 -21.29
C HIS A 134 -4.63 22.77 -20.71
N HIS A 135 -4.54 22.93 -19.39
CA HIS A 135 -3.30 22.93 -18.65
C HIS A 135 -3.16 21.62 -17.88
N LEU A 136 -2.18 20.81 -18.27
CA LEU A 136 -1.83 19.59 -17.54
C LEU A 136 -0.99 19.95 -16.32
N SER A 137 -1.38 19.40 -15.17
CA SER A 137 -0.74 19.68 -13.89
C SER A 137 -0.58 18.40 -13.07
N VAL A 138 0.44 18.40 -12.21
CA VAL A 138 0.62 17.43 -11.13
C VAL A 138 0.51 18.19 -9.82
N ALA A 139 -0.20 17.64 -8.85
CA ALA A 139 -0.28 18.22 -7.52
C ALA A 139 0.01 17.18 -6.43
N ALA A 140 0.49 17.66 -5.30
CA ALA A 140 0.49 16.93 -4.04
C ALA A 140 -0.61 17.50 -3.13
N ILE A 141 -1.43 16.62 -2.59
CA ILE A 141 -2.56 16.93 -1.72
C ILE A 141 -2.28 16.33 -0.35
N SER A 142 -2.38 17.14 0.70
CA SER A 142 -2.10 16.71 2.07
C SER A 142 -2.97 15.52 2.46
N GLY A 143 -2.34 14.46 2.96
CA GLY A 143 -3.03 13.31 3.54
C GLY A 143 -3.81 13.67 4.81
N MET A 144 -3.53 14.80 5.45
CA MET A 144 -4.18 15.24 6.68
C MET A 144 -5.48 16.00 6.43
N ASN A 145 -5.45 17.07 5.63
CA ASN A 145 -6.50 18.10 5.66
C ASN A 145 -6.96 18.61 4.28
N ASN A 146 -6.82 17.81 3.21
CA ASN A 146 -7.25 18.10 1.83
C ASN A 146 -6.59 19.32 1.15
N SER A 147 -5.66 20.00 1.82
CA SER A 147 -4.95 21.14 1.24
C SER A 147 -4.05 20.71 0.08
N ILE A 148 -3.98 21.54 -0.96
CA ILE A 148 -3.02 21.34 -2.06
C ILE A 148 -1.69 21.94 -1.61
N LEU A 149 -0.71 21.08 -1.34
CA LEU A 149 0.63 21.47 -0.86
C LEU A 149 1.42 22.19 -1.96
N TRP A 150 1.32 21.69 -3.19
CA TRP A 150 1.82 22.36 -4.39
C TRP A 150 1.13 21.82 -5.65
N SER A 151 1.19 22.59 -6.73
CA SER A 151 0.76 22.18 -8.07
C SER A 151 1.75 22.72 -9.10
N SER A 152 2.19 21.86 -10.01
CA SER A 152 3.19 22.17 -11.04
C SER A 152 2.68 21.79 -12.42
N ARG A 153 2.95 22.64 -13.41
CA ARG A 153 2.56 22.38 -14.80
C ARG A 153 3.50 21.39 -15.45
N VAL A 154 2.95 20.53 -16.30
CA VAL A 154 3.68 19.54 -17.08
C VAL A 154 3.38 19.71 -18.57
N GLN A 155 4.31 19.25 -19.42
CA GLN A 155 4.24 19.47 -20.87
C GLN A 155 3.39 18.41 -21.60
N GLU A 156 3.20 17.24 -21.00
CA GLU A 156 2.43 16.12 -21.54
C GLU A 156 1.71 15.36 -20.41
N ASP A 157 0.79 14.47 -20.78
CA ASP A 157 0.06 13.64 -19.82
C ASP A 157 1.03 12.76 -19.04
N ILE A 158 0.86 12.68 -17.72
CA ILE A 158 1.73 11.88 -16.86
C ILE A 158 1.18 10.47 -16.78
N ARG A 159 2.01 9.48 -17.09
CA ARG A 159 1.68 8.05 -16.99
C ARG A 159 2.03 7.48 -15.63
N SER A 160 3.11 7.95 -15.00
CA SER A 160 3.50 7.46 -13.67
C SER A 160 4.23 8.52 -12.84
N ILE A 161 4.01 8.43 -11.53
CA ILE A 161 4.69 9.20 -10.50
C ILE A 161 5.35 8.19 -9.56
N LYS A 162 6.65 8.30 -9.31
CA LYS A 162 7.39 7.43 -8.39
C LYS A 162 8.30 8.23 -7.48
N CYS A 163 8.06 8.18 -6.18
CA CYS A 163 8.79 8.99 -5.21
C CYS A 163 9.72 8.15 -4.33
N GLY A 164 10.82 8.76 -3.87
CA GLY A 164 11.72 8.16 -2.87
C GLY A 164 12.59 6.99 -3.34
N GLN A 165 12.70 6.74 -4.65
CA GLN A 165 13.39 5.54 -5.17
C GLN A 165 14.83 5.79 -5.66
N LEU A 166 15.23 7.04 -5.91
CA LEU A 166 16.48 7.36 -6.63
C LEU A 166 17.73 7.53 -5.75
N ILE A 167 17.59 7.70 -4.44
CA ILE A 167 18.74 7.87 -3.54
C ILE A 167 18.40 7.11 -2.25
N VAL A 168 19.20 6.09 -1.92
CA VAL A 168 18.94 5.18 -0.79
C VAL A 168 19.54 5.69 0.53
N ASP A 169 20.58 6.54 0.49
CA ASP A 169 21.42 6.80 1.67
C ASP A 169 21.51 8.27 2.12
N SER A 170 20.41 9.01 2.07
CA SER A 170 20.36 10.34 2.70
C SER A 170 19.04 10.56 3.43
N LYS A 171 19.13 11.08 4.66
CA LYS A 171 18.00 11.61 5.45
C LYS A 171 17.32 12.83 4.77
N GLN A 172 17.70 13.18 3.53
CA GLN A 172 17.26 14.33 2.75
C GLN A 172 16.77 13.94 1.33
N ASN A 173 16.10 12.79 1.17
CA ASN A 173 15.65 12.32 -0.15
C ASN A 173 14.14 12.47 -0.35
N TYR A 174 13.73 13.64 -0.83
CA TYR A 174 12.34 13.97 -1.19
C TYR A 174 12.28 14.34 -2.66
N THR A 175 12.39 13.34 -3.55
CA THR A 175 12.26 13.53 -5.00
C THR A 175 11.24 12.56 -5.60
N CYS A 176 10.56 13.01 -6.64
CA CYS A 176 9.62 12.22 -7.42
C CYS A 176 10.01 12.22 -8.89
N LEU A 177 10.04 11.04 -9.50
CA LEU A 177 10.24 10.82 -10.92
C LEU A 177 8.89 10.81 -11.62
N LEU A 178 8.74 11.69 -12.60
CA LEU A 178 7.56 11.80 -13.46
C LEU A 178 7.90 11.20 -14.82
N SER A 179 7.11 10.23 -15.28
CA SER A 179 7.20 9.70 -16.64
C SER A 179 5.92 10.06 -17.39
N GLY A 180 6.07 10.75 -18.50
CA GLY A 180 4.96 11.17 -19.35
C GLY A 180 4.60 10.14 -20.42
N SER A 181 3.56 10.46 -21.19
CA SER A 181 2.99 9.62 -22.23
C SER A 181 3.81 9.54 -23.51
N SER A 182 4.73 10.48 -23.72
CA SER A 182 5.52 10.61 -24.94
C SER A 182 7.01 10.63 -24.63
N ARG A 183 7.62 11.77 -24.27
CA ARG A 183 9.08 11.88 -24.12
C ARG A 183 9.52 12.46 -22.78
N LEU A 184 8.57 12.85 -21.93
CA LEU A 184 8.88 13.50 -20.67
C LEU A 184 9.37 12.46 -19.66
N LEU A 185 10.62 12.64 -19.23
CA LEU A 185 11.11 12.06 -17.99
C LEU A 185 11.70 13.21 -17.17
N GLN A 186 11.17 13.41 -15.98
CA GLN A 186 11.49 14.58 -15.17
C GLN A 186 11.64 14.20 -13.70
N LEU A 187 12.71 14.67 -13.07
CA LEU A 187 12.87 14.58 -11.64
C LEU A 187 12.41 15.89 -10.98
N VAL A 188 11.53 15.80 -10.00
CA VAL A 188 11.04 16.94 -9.23
C VAL A 188 11.33 16.80 -7.75
N LYS A 189 11.51 17.92 -7.06
CA LYS A 189 11.55 17.95 -5.60
C LYS A 189 10.15 17.66 -5.06
N ALA A 190 9.99 16.59 -4.29
CA ALA A 190 8.70 16.11 -3.80
C ALA A 190 8.00 17.16 -2.93
N SER A 191 8.73 17.95 -2.14
CA SER A 191 8.15 18.97 -1.25
C SER A 191 7.62 20.24 -1.96
N SER A 192 7.90 20.42 -3.26
CA SER A 192 7.54 21.68 -3.96
C SER A 192 7.11 21.52 -5.42
N GLY A 193 7.26 20.33 -6.00
CA GLY A 193 7.03 20.06 -7.42
C GLY A 193 8.04 20.71 -8.37
N LYS A 194 9.04 21.45 -7.86
CA LYS A 194 10.05 22.12 -8.69
C LYS A 194 10.94 21.10 -9.40
N THR A 195 11.12 21.30 -10.71
CA THR A 195 12.00 20.50 -11.55
C THR A 195 13.46 20.61 -11.09
N ILE A 196 14.10 19.46 -10.92
CA ILE A 196 15.55 19.33 -10.72
C ILE A 196 16.22 19.19 -12.09
N TRP A 197 15.77 18.23 -12.88
CA TRP A 197 16.17 18.06 -14.27
C TRP A 197 15.02 17.50 -15.10
N THR A 198 15.07 17.76 -16.40
CA THR A 198 14.23 17.11 -17.42
C THR A 198 15.17 16.40 -18.39
N SER A 199 14.94 15.12 -18.60
CA SER A 199 15.84 14.29 -19.39
C SER A 199 15.78 14.66 -20.87
N SER A 200 16.93 14.63 -21.53
CA SER A 200 17.07 14.84 -22.97
C SER A 200 16.88 13.53 -23.74
N ILE A 201 15.81 12.79 -23.46
CA ILE A 201 15.54 11.50 -24.12
C ILE A 201 15.38 11.74 -25.62
N GLN A 202 16.32 11.21 -26.40
CA GLN A 202 16.32 11.35 -27.84
C GLN A 202 15.48 10.23 -28.45
N LEU A 203 14.27 10.56 -28.92
CA LEU A 203 13.45 9.68 -29.74
C LEU A 203 13.38 10.24 -31.16
N SER A 204 13.94 9.52 -32.13
CA SER A 204 13.74 9.80 -33.56
C SER A 204 12.28 9.58 -33.97
N SER A 205 11.65 8.57 -33.38
CA SER A 205 10.24 8.17 -33.50
C SER A 205 9.88 7.35 -32.26
N GLY A 206 8.59 7.30 -31.87
CA GLY A 206 8.13 6.53 -30.71
C GLY A 206 7.85 7.31 -29.44
N THR A 207 7.55 6.56 -28.38
CA THR A 207 7.21 7.06 -27.03
C THR A 207 7.85 6.23 -25.92
N ILE A 208 7.89 6.79 -24.71
CA ILE A 208 8.21 6.06 -23.49
C ILE A 208 7.09 5.05 -23.23
N ALA A 209 7.49 3.81 -22.97
CA ALA A 209 6.57 2.68 -22.97
C ALA A 209 5.91 2.42 -21.61
N GLY A 210 6.56 2.85 -20.53
CA GLY A 210 6.11 2.65 -19.16
C GLY A 210 6.95 3.46 -18.17
N PRO A 211 6.74 3.26 -16.86
CA PRO A 211 7.56 3.89 -15.83
C PRO A 211 9.05 3.55 -16.02
N ALA A 212 9.92 4.53 -15.79
CA ALA A 212 11.35 4.27 -15.74
C ALA A 212 11.69 3.41 -14.50
N VAL A 213 12.68 2.54 -14.63
CA VAL A 213 13.11 1.66 -13.52
C VAL A 213 14.44 2.12 -12.97
N VAL A 214 14.56 2.12 -11.65
CA VAL A 214 15.79 2.47 -10.94
C VAL A 214 16.81 1.33 -11.02
N LEU A 215 18.03 1.68 -11.40
CA LEU A 215 19.21 0.83 -11.51
C LEU A 215 20.24 1.24 -10.46
N PRO A 216 21.13 0.33 -10.01
CA PRO A 216 22.32 0.75 -9.26
C PRO A 216 23.13 1.78 -10.05
N ASP A 217 23.99 2.51 -9.35
CA ASP A 217 25.01 3.36 -9.98
C ASP A 217 25.86 2.53 -10.98
N ILE A 218 25.76 2.87 -12.26
CA ILE A 218 26.50 2.23 -13.36
C ILE A 218 27.53 3.16 -14.01
N ASN A 219 27.56 4.45 -13.67
CA ASN A 219 28.51 5.43 -14.22
C ASN A 219 29.58 5.88 -13.19
N GLY A 220 29.43 5.50 -11.91
CA GLY A 220 30.35 5.79 -10.81
C GLY A 220 30.13 7.14 -10.12
N ASP A 221 28.95 7.76 -10.27
CA ASP A 221 28.62 9.07 -9.66
C ASP A 221 27.96 8.98 -8.26
N HIS A 222 27.82 7.77 -7.73
CA HIS A 222 27.19 7.44 -6.44
C HIS A 222 25.69 7.71 -6.34
N ILE A 223 25.01 7.99 -7.46
CA ILE A 223 23.55 8.12 -7.53
C ILE A 223 22.98 6.93 -8.32
N PHE A 224 21.78 6.47 -7.96
CA PHE A 224 21.14 5.41 -8.74
C PHE A 224 20.77 5.92 -10.13
N ASP A 225 20.99 5.10 -11.14
CA ASP A 225 20.67 5.43 -12.52
C ASP A 225 19.28 4.91 -12.91
N LEU A 226 18.86 5.17 -14.14
CA LEU A 226 17.54 4.84 -14.65
C LEU A 226 17.63 4.04 -15.95
N LEU A 227 16.69 3.12 -16.13
CA LEU A 227 16.43 2.46 -17.39
C LEU A 227 15.06 2.89 -17.92
N VAL A 228 15.05 3.37 -19.16
CA VAL A 228 13.82 3.74 -19.87
C VAL A 228 13.61 2.77 -21.02
N LEU A 229 12.40 2.22 -21.11
CA LEU A 229 11.94 1.48 -22.28
C LEU A 229 11.19 2.42 -23.22
N THR A 230 11.57 2.42 -24.48
CA THR A 230 10.92 3.16 -25.55
C THR A 230 10.37 2.20 -26.60
N VAL A 231 9.28 2.61 -27.26
CA VAL A 231 8.62 1.85 -28.32
C VAL A 231 8.55 2.72 -29.56
N GLY A 232 9.07 2.23 -30.69
CA GLY A 232 8.99 2.94 -31.97
C GLY A 232 7.59 2.96 -32.59
N ASP A 233 7.32 3.97 -33.44
CA ASP A 233 6.00 4.17 -34.08
C ASP A 233 5.64 3.11 -35.14
N GLN A 234 6.62 2.40 -35.70
CA GLN A 234 6.40 1.35 -36.73
C GLN A 234 7.11 0.04 -36.36
N GLN A 235 6.30 -1.02 -36.17
CA GLN A 235 6.67 -2.36 -35.68
C GLN A 235 7.31 -2.33 -34.26
N PRO A 236 7.15 -3.38 -33.41
CA PRO A 236 7.54 -3.29 -32.01
C PRO A 236 9.07 -3.45 -31.84
N ASN A 237 9.78 -2.39 -32.20
CA ASN A 237 11.17 -2.17 -31.87
C ASN A 237 11.21 -1.56 -30.46
N LEU A 238 11.73 -2.34 -29.52
CA LEU A 238 11.97 -1.89 -28.16
C LEU A 238 13.35 -1.25 -28.08
N GLY A 239 13.42 -0.06 -27.49
CA GLY A 239 14.68 0.63 -27.20
C GLY A 239 14.90 0.74 -25.71
N PHE A 240 16.03 0.27 -25.21
CA PHE A 240 16.48 0.55 -23.86
C PHE A 240 17.46 1.73 -23.87
N GLN A 241 17.19 2.71 -23.01
CA GLN A 241 18.04 3.87 -22.80
C GLN A 241 18.42 3.94 -21.33
N LEU A 242 19.73 3.99 -21.06
CA LEU A 242 20.27 4.21 -19.72
C LEU A 242 20.32 5.73 -19.49
N VAL A 243 19.89 6.19 -18.33
CA VAL A 243 19.79 7.63 -18.01
C VAL A 243 20.39 7.87 -16.63
N SER A 244 21.27 8.88 -16.52
CA SER A 244 21.87 9.25 -15.24
C SER A 244 20.81 9.78 -14.29
N GLY A 245 20.70 9.21 -13.09
CA GLY A 245 19.74 9.70 -12.09
C GLY A 245 20.10 11.09 -11.54
N LEU A 246 21.39 11.44 -11.55
CA LEU A 246 21.90 12.73 -11.11
C LEU A 246 21.53 13.86 -12.08
N SER A 247 21.70 13.65 -13.39
CA SER A 247 21.63 14.72 -14.39
C SER A 247 20.46 14.59 -15.38
N GLY A 248 19.84 13.42 -15.48
CA GLY A 248 18.86 13.11 -16.51
C GLY A 248 19.45 12.93 -17.91
N GLN A 249 20.79 12.90 -18.06
CA GLN A 249 21.44 12.72 -19.36
C GLN A 249 21.48 11.26 -19.78
N LEU A 250 21.47 11.02 -21.10
CA LEU A 250 21.60 9.68 -21.67
C LEU A 250 23.00 9.12 -21.41
N LEU A 251 23.03 7.88 -20.96
CA LEU A 251 24.22 7.08 -20.74
C LEU A 251 24.37 6.10 -21.92
N GLY A 252 25.32 6.39 -22.81
CA GLY A 252 25.61 5.53 -23.97
C GLY A 252 24.58 5.59 -25.11
N GLU A 253 24.63 4.61 -26.00
CA GLU A 253 23.73 4.45 -27.14
C GLU A 253 22.44 3.68 -26.77
N THR A 254 21.36 3.89 -27.54
CA THR A 254 20.11 3.13 -27.38
C THR A 254 20.28 1.68 -27.81
N VAL A 255 19.96 0.74 -26.91
CA VAL A 255 20.02 -0.70 -27.18
C VAL A 255 18.69 -1.19 -27.74
N LYS A 256 18.70 -1.81 -28.91
CA LYS A 256 17.47 -2.17 -29.64
C LYS A 256 17.20 -3.67 -29.60
N TYR A 257 15.99 -4.04 -29.20
CA TYR A 257 15.49 -5.41 -29.27
C TYR A 257 14.29 -5.47 -30.24
N ARG A 258 14.28 -6.49 -31.09
CA ARG A 258 13.14 -6.77 -31.96
C ARG A 258 12.17 -7.67 -31.21
N SER A 259 10.91 -7.25 -31.13
CA SER A 259 9.81 -8.14 -30.76
C SER A 259 9.04 -8.52 -32.02
N THR A 260 8.69 -9.79 -32.17
CA THR A 260 7.88 -10.31 -33.28
C THR A 260 6.44 -10.62 -32.86
N ILE A 261 6.10 -10.37 -31.59
CA ILE A 261 4.90 -10.92 -30.94
C ILE A 261 3.86 -9.82 -30.68
N LYS A 262 2.57 -10.17 -30.84
CA LYS A 262 1.42 -9.33 -30.51
C LYS A 262 0.99 -9.59 -29.06
N GLY A 263 0.75 -8.53 -28.30
CA GLY A 263 0.25 -8.63 -26.93
C GLY A 263 0.36 -7.30 -26.18
N LYS A 264 -0.01 -7.29 -24.91
CA LYS A 264 0.22 -6.15 -24.02
C LYS A 264 1.71 -5.99 -23.75
N LEU A 265 2.21 -4.77 -23.82
CA LEU A 265 3.60 -4.50 -23.45
C LEU A 265 3.79 -4.70 -21.94
N LEU A 266 4.83 -5.44 -21.59
CA LEU A 266 5.26 -5.72 -20.23
C LEU A 266 6.67 -5.19 -20.01
N GLY A 267 6.89 -4.63 -18.83
CA GLY A 267 8.17 -4.07 -18.44
C GLY A 267 8.40 -2.62 -18.88
N PRO A 268 9.60 -2.10 -18.59
CA PRO A 268 10.73 -2.81 -18.00
C PRO A 268 10.50 -3.14 -16.52
N HIS A 269 10.97 -4.31 -16.08
CA HIS A 269 11.06 -4.64 -14.65
C HIS A 269 12.48 -5.11 -14.33
N VAL A 270 13.05 -4.61 -13.25
CA VAL A 270 14.36 -5.08 -12.77
C VAL A 270 14.14 -6.28 -11.85
N HIS A 271 14.92 -7.33 -12.09
CA HIS A 271 14.97 -8.53 -11.28
C HIS A 271 16.36 -8.73 -10.71
N TYR A 272 16.45 -8.86 -9.39
CA TYR A 272 17.66 -9.21 -8.68
C TYR A 272 17.64 -10.70 -8.36
N THR A 273 18.73 -11.38 -8.68
CA THR A 273 18.95 -12.79 -8.32
C THR A 273 19.63 -12.89 -6.95
N THR A 274 19.60 -14.07 -6.31
CA THR A 274 20.27 -14.27 -5.02
C THR A 274 21.78 -14.01 -5.07
N LEU A 275 22.41 -14.29 -6.22
CA LEU A 275 23.82 -13.98 -6.45
C LEU A 275 24.07 -12.50 -6.74
N GLY A 276 23.03 -11.67 -6.82
CA GLY A 276 23.11 -10.23 -7.10
C GLY A 276 23.36 -9.89 -8.56
N ALA A 277 23.13 -10.84 -9.50
CA ALA A 277 23.05 -10.52 -10.91
C ALA A 277 21.70 -9.85 -11.22
N ILE A 278 21.72 -8.91 -12.18
CA ILE A 278 20.59 -8.03 -12.48
C ILE A 278 20.08 -8.34 -13.89
N TYR A 279 18.80 -8.65 -13.99
CA TYR A 279 18.11 -8.93 -15.25
C TYR A 279 16.97 -7.94 -15.46
N ILE A 280 16.74 -7.54 -16.71
CA ILE A 280 15.62 -6.70 -17.12
C ILE A 280 14.59 -7.59 -17.79
N LEU A 281 13.40 -7.66 -17.21
CA LEU A 281 12.24 -8.39 -17.72
C LEU A 281 11.39 -7.46 -18.59
N PHE A 282 11.03 -7.92 -19.79
CA PHE A 282 10.24 -7.17 -20.77
C PHE A 282 9.56 -8.11 -21.77
N GLY A 283 8.59 -7.62 -22.55
CA GLY A 283 8.02 -8.39 -23.67
C GLY A 283 6.64 -7.91 -24.13
N TYR A 284 6.08 -8.53 -25.16
CA TYR A 284 4.75 -8.22 -25.70
C TYR A 284 3.85 -9.44 -25.59
N GLY A 285 3.10 -9.54 -24.48
CA GLY A 285 2.31 -10.73 -24.14
C GLY A 285 3.16 -11.97 -23.80
N ASN A 286 4.48 -11.91 -23.96
CA ASN A 286 5.46 -12.87 -23.49
C ASN A 286 6.37 -12.20 -22.45
N ILE A 287 7.18 -12.98 -21.74
CA ILE A 287 8.21 -12.46 -20.85
C ILE A 287 9.57 -12.95 -21.33
N GLN A 288 10.43 -11.99 -21.59
CA GLN A 288 11.83 -12.14 -21.94
C GLN A 288 12.68 -11.47 -20.87
N ALA A 289 13.92 -11.91 -20.73
CA ALA A 289 14.90 -11.29 -19.85
C ALA A 289 16.21 -11.01 -20.58
N VAL A 290 16.86 -9.91 -20.25
CA VAL A 290 18.23 -9.65 -20.66
C VAL A 290 19.06 -9.18 -19.48
N SER A 291 20.32 -9.59 -19.38
CA SER A 291 21.15 -9.13 -18.28
C SER A 291 21.48 -7.64 -18.45
N LEU A 292 21.48 -6.88 -17.34
CA LEU A 292 21.84 -5.47 -17.36
C LEU A 292 23.28 -5.26 -17.86
N ARG A 293 24.17 -6.24 -17.61
CA ARG A 293 25.51 -6.27 -18.20
C ARG A 293 25.46 -6.25 -19.73
N ASP A 294 24.60 -7.05 -20.34
CA ASP A 294 24.54 -7.15 -21.80
C ASP A 294 23.98 -5.85 -22.39
N ILE A 295 23.02 -5.19 -21.71
CA ILE A 295 22.57 -3.84 -22.07
C ILE A 295 23.73 -2.83 -21.96
N TYR A 296 24.45 -2.81 -20.84
CA TYR A 296 25.58 -1.90 -20.62
C TYR A 296 26.64 -2.00 -21.72
N ASN A 297 27.03 -3.22 -22.09
CA ASN A 297 28.00 -3.48 -23.15
C ASN A 297 27.50 -3.02 -24.53
N GLN A 298 26.22 -3.27 -24.84
CA GLN A 298 25.61 -2.86 -26.11
C GLN A 298 25.39 -1.35 -26.22
N ALA A 299 25.14 -0.69 -25.09
CA ALA A 299 25.05 0.76 -25.01
C ALA A 299 26.41 1.46 -25.21
N ARG A 300 27.52 0.71 -25.34
CA ARG A 300 28.86 1.27 -25.56
C ARG A 300 29.24 2.35 -24.53
N MET A 301 28.90 2.08 -23.28
CA MET A 301 29.13 3.00 -22.14
C MET A 301 30.58 3.45 -21.93
N GLY A 302 31.54 2.77 -22.58
CA GLY A 302 32.96 3.02 -22.38
C GLY A 302 33.42 2.58 -20.99
N GLY A 303 34.74 2.50 -20.80
CA GLY A 303 35.32 2.13 -19.49
C GLY A 303 35.20 0.64 -19.14
N SER A 304 35.63 0.32 -17.91
CA SER A 304 35.58 -1.05 -17.37
C SER A 304 34.21 -1.35 -16.77
N LEU A 305 33.72 -2.58 -16.96
CA LEU A 305 32.44 -3.03 -16.43
C LEU A 305 32.35 -2.82 -14.89
N PRO A 306 31.35 -2.06 -14.39
CA PRO A 306 31.16 -1.84 -12.96
C PRO A 306 31.06 -3.14 -12.17
N LYS A 307 31.62 -3.17 -10.96
CA LYS A 307 31.65 -4.37 -10.09
C LYS A 307 30.25 -4.97 -9.88
N VAL A 308 29.22 -4.12 -9.77
CA VAL A 308 27.82 -4.54 -9.61
C VAL A 308 27.31 -5.37 -10.78
N LEU A 309 27.83 -5.16 -12.00
CA LEU A 309 27.41 -5.86 -13.22
C LEU A 309 28.25 -7.10 -13.56
N GLN A 310 29.29 -7.41 -12.78
CA GLN A 310 30.16 -8.56 -13.02
C GLN A 310 29.52 -9.90 -12.65
N LYS A 311 28.50 -9.87 -11.78
CA LYS A 311 27.82 -11.07 -11.27
C LYS A 311 26.96 -11.74 -12.36
N LYS A 312 26.82 -13.06 -12.29
CA LYS A 312 26.01 -13.90 -13.20
C LYS A 312 25.16 -14.89 -12.39
N GLN A 313 24.00 -15.26 -12.92
CA GLN A 313 23.17 -16.33 -12.38
C GLN A 313 23.21 -17.55 -13.31
N PRO A 314 23.95 -18.63 -12.99
CA PRO A 314 24.16 -19.75 -13.90
C PRO A 314 22.86 -20.39 -14.43
N GLU A 315 21.85 -20.58 -13.57
CA GLU A 315 20.58 -21.19 -13.97
C GLU A 315 19.81 -20.37 -15.00
N TRP A 316 19.86 -19.04 -14.90
CA TRP A 316 19.28 -18.15 -15.91
C TRP A 316 20.07 -18.19 -17.22
N GLU A 317 21.40 -18.22 -17.14
CA GLU A 317 22.26 -18.25 -18.33
C GLU A 317 22.13 -19.57 -19.12
N LYS A 318 21.81 -20.70 -18.45
CA LYS A 318 21.52 -21.98 -19.10
C LYS A 318 20.27 -21.95 -19.97
N GLN A 319 19.33 -21.05 -19.70
CA GLN A 319 18.06 -20.92 -20.43
C GLN A 319 18.17 -20.04 -21.68
N ARG A 320 19.38 -19.58 -22.05
CA ARG A 320 19.59 -18.92 -23.34
C ARG A 320 19.30 -19.93 -24.46
N GLU A 321 18.59 -19.49 -25.49
CA GLU A 321 18.31 -20.35 -26.63
C GLU A 321 19.62 -20.73 -27.31
N VAL A 322 19.66 -21.96 -27.86
CA VAL A 322 20.84 -22.67 -28.38
C VAL A 322 21.60 -21.89 -29.48
N ASN A 323 21.03 -20.79 -30.00
CA ASN A 323 21.61 -19.92 -31.03
C ASN A 323 22.10 -18.56 -30.50
N MET A 324 22.79 -18.52 -29.35
CA MET A 324 23.35 -17.28 -28.79
C MET A 324 22.33 -16.13 -28.69
N SER A 325 21.08 -16.42 -28.31
CA SER A 325 20.13 -15.36 -28.04
C SER A 325 20.66 -14.52 -26.85
N GLN A 326 20.82 -13.21 -27.07
CA GLN A 326 21.15 -12.27 -25.99
C GLN A 326 20.05 -12.19 -24.93
N VAL A 327 18.88 -12.74 -25.25
CA VAL A 327 17.66 -12.74 -24.46
C VAL A 327 17.38 -14.16 -23.96
N ILE A 328 16.88 -14.25 -22.73
CA ILE A 328 16.40 -15.45 -22.06
C ILE A 328 14.87 -15.46 -22.18
N SER A 329 14.30 -16.58 -22.62
CA SER A 329 12.84 -16.76 -22.67
C SER A 329 12.34 -17.19 -21.29
N VAL A 330 11.49 -16.38 -20.65
CA VAL A 330 10.96 -16.66 -19.31
C VAL A 330 9.55 -17.23 -19.37
N TYR A 331 8.70 -16.67 -20.25
CA TYR A 331 7.33 -17.13 -20.45
C TYR A 331 6.87 -16.84 -21.88
N SER A 332 6.15 -17.78 -22.48
CA SER A 332 5.97 -17.82 -23.94
C SER A 332 4.88 -16.89 -24.49
N SER A 333 3.71 -16.77 -23.85
CA SER A 333 2.59 -15.98 -24.41
C SER A 333 1.42 -15.79 -23.45
N GLY A 334 0.55 -14.82 -23.75
CA GLY A 334 -0.73 -14.60 -23.07
C GLY A 334 -0.65 -13.83 -21.74
N VAL A 335 0.49 -13.20 -21.45
CA VAL A 335 0.73 -12.51 -20.18
C VAL A 335 0.07 -11.12 -20.18
N GLU A 336 -0.72 -10.87 -19.14
CA GLU A 336 -1.42 -9.61 -18.89
C GLU A 336 -0.75 -8.79 -17.77
N PHE A 337 -0.23 -9.47 -16.74
CA PHE A 337 0.48 -8.84 -15.62
C PHE A 337 1.69 -9.68 -15.19
N LEU A 338 2.73 -8.97 -14.74
CA LEU A 338 3.93 -9.53 -14.14
C LEU A 338 4.18 -8.82 -12.81
N GLN A 339 4.29 -9.58 -11.72
CA GLN A 339 4.60 -9.06 -10.39
C GLN A 339 5.81 -9.79 -9.80
N THR A 340 6.67 -9.05 -9.12
CA THR A 340 7.75 -9.60 -8.30
C THR A 340 7.24 -9.82 -6.88
N ILE A 341 7.38 -11.05 -6.38
CA ILE A 341 6.93 -11.46 -5.05
C ILE A 341 8.18 -11.60 -4.16
N PRO A 342 8.38 -10.75 -3.15
CA PRO A 342 9.56 -10.83 -2.30
C PRO A 342 9.60 -12.19 -1.59
N VAL A 343 10.79 -12.80 -1.58
CA VAL A 343 11.05 -14.04 -0.84
C VAL A 343 11.66 -13.65 0.50
N LEU A 344 11.13 -14.21 1.60
CA LEU A 344 11.62 -13.91 2.94
C LEU A 344 13.12 -14.22 3.06
N ASP A 345 13.86 -13.32 3.70
CA ASP A 345 15.32 -13.42 3.95
C ASP A 345 16.18 -13.58 2.69
N SER A 346 15.72 -13.05 1.56
CA SER A 346 16.42 -13.11 0.27
C SER A 346 16.30 -11.80 -0.50
N ASN A 347 17.40 -11.37 -1.12
CA ASN A 347 17.42 -10.21 -2.03
C ASN A 347 16.82 -10.55 -3.41
N CYS A 348 16.24 -11.74 -3.56
CA CYS A 348 15.58 -12.22 -4.77
C CYS A 348 14.05 -12.22 -4.58
N SER A 349 13.33 -12.16 -5.68
CA SER A 349 11.87 -12.24 -5.69
C SER A 349 11.43 -13.35 -6.63
N ASP A 350 10.32 -14.02 -6.32
CA ASP A 350 9.66 -14.91 -7.27
C ASP A 350 8.86 -14.09 -8.29
N LEU A 351 8.51 -14.71 -9.42
CA LEU A 351 7.78 -14.05 -10.51
C LEU A 351 6.36 -14.60 -10.59
N LEU A 352 5.38 -13.77 -10.27
CA LEU A 352 3.96 -14.08 -10.44
C LEU A 352 3.49 -13.59 -11.81
N ILE A 353 3.07 -14.54 -12.64
CA ILE A 353 2.65 -14.33 -14.03
C ILE A 353 1.15 -14.53 -14.11
N THR A 354 0.45 -13.48 -14.54
CA THR A 354 -1.00 -13.50 -14.73
C THR A 354 -1.32 -13.53 -16.21
N THR A 355 -2.15 -14.48 -16.63
CA THR A 355 -2.71 -14.57 -17.98
C THR A 355 -4.24 -14.54 -17.90
N ASN A 356 -4.91 -14.38 -19.05
CA ASN A 356 -6.38 -14.47 -19.09
C ASN A 356 -6.92 -15.86 -18.68
N ASP A 357 -6.06 -16.89 -18.71
CA ASP A 357 -6.40 -18.30 -18.47
C ASP A 357 -5.87 -18.84 -17.14
N GLY A 358 -5.07 -18.06 -16.38
CA GLY A 358 -4.53 -18.56 -15.14
C GLY A 358 -3.46 -17.70 -14.48
N LEU A 359 -2.90 -18.27 -13.42
CA LEU A 359 -1.87 -17.67 -12.59
C LEU A 359 -0.74 -18.67 -12.40
N THR A 360 0.51 -18.24 -12.59
CA THR A 360 1.69 -19.10 -12.48
C THR A 360 2.75 -18.40 -11.64
N LEU A 361 3.30 -19.10 -10.65
CA LEU A 361 4.42 -18.61 -9.84
C LEU A 361 5.71 -19.33 -10.25
N LEU A 362 6.68 -18.55 -10.74
CA LEU A 362 8.03 -19.03 -11.04
C LEU A 362 9.00 -18.63 -9.93
N ARG A 363 9.92 -19.53 -9.60
CA ARG A 363 10.98 -19.24 -8.64
C ARG A 363 12.00 -18.29 -9.27
N GLY A 364 12.34 -17.21 -8.56
CA GLY A 364 13.27 -16.19 -9.08
C GLY A 364 14.71 -16.69 -9.31
N GLN A 365 15.09 -17.78 -8.65
CA GLN A 365 16.44 -18.32 -8.66
C GLN A 365 16.82 -19.03 -9.97
N ASP A 366 15.88 -19.79 -10.52
CA ASP A 366 16.09 -20.76 -11.60
C ASP A 366 14.94 -20.77 -12.62
N LEU A 367 13.91 -19.93 -12.43
CA LEU A 367 12.71 -19.84 -13.26
C LEU A 367 11.87 -21.14 -13.28
N GLU A 368 12.10 -22.06 -12.33
CA GLU A 368 11.27 -23.24 -12.20
C GLU A 368 9.86 -22.87 -11.72
N LYS A 369 8.85 -23.54 -12.30
CA LYS A 369 7.47 -23.37 -11.90
C LYS A 369 7.23 -23.98 -10.52
N ARG A 370 6.80 -23.17 -9.55
CA ARG A 370 6.37 -23.64 -8.23
C ARG A 370 4.97 -24.26 -8.28
N TRP A 371 4.03 -23.50 -8.84
CA TRP A 371 2.67 -23.95 -9.08
C TRP A 371 2.04 -23.13 -10.20
N SER A 372 0.94 -23.64 -10.75
CA SER A 372 0.12 -22.94 -11.74
C SER A 372 -1.31 -23.39 -11.60
N ILE A 373 -2.23 -22.44 -11.71
CA ILE A 373 -3.67 -22.67 -11.65
C ILE A 373 -4.36 -22.14 -12.89
N THR A 374 -5.41 -22.82 -13.30
CA THR A 374 -6.27 -22.39 -14.41
C THR A 374 -7.44 -21.61 -13.86
N LEU A 375 -7.54 -20.34 -14.25
CA LEU A 375 -8.60 -19.41 -13.86
C LEU A 375 -8.94 -18.56 -15.09
N ARG A 376 -10.16 -18.70 -15.61
CA ARG A 376 -10.60 -17.93 -16.77
C ARG A 376 -11.11 -16.56 -16.37
N ASN A 377 -10.97 -15.59 -17.28
CA ASN A 377 -11.48 -14.21 -17.13
C ASN A 377 -10.82 -13.44 -15.95
N LEU A 378 -9.53 -13.67 -15.75
CA LEU A 378 -8.71 -12.91 -14.83
C LEU A 378 -8.17 -11.68 -15.57
N HIS A 379 -8.69 -10.51 -15.23
CA HIS A 379 -8.37 -9.25 -15.92
C HIS A 379 -7.85 -8.16 -14.96
N SER A 380 -7.95 -8.40 -13.65
CA SER A 380 -7.35 -7.53 -12.63
C SER A 380 -5.99 -8.07 -12.18
N GLN A 381 -5.10 -7.16 -11.81
CA GLN A 381 -3.81 -7.51 -11.22
C GLN A 381 -4.03 -8.17 -9.82
N PRO A 382 -3.41 -9.33 -9.55
CA PRO A 382 -3.44 -9.95 -8.22
C PRO A 382 -2.95 -9.01 -7.11
N GLN A 383 -3.69 -8.93 -6.01
CA GLN A 383 -3.31 -8.12 -4.86
C GLN A 383 -2.65 -8.99 -3.77
N PRO A 384 -1.33 -8.85 -3.52
CA PRO A 384 -0.62 -9.65 -2.53
C PRO A 384 -0.98 -9.26 -1.10
N GLY A 385 -1.10 -10.20 -0.16
CA GLY A 385 -1.29 -9.95 1.26
C GLY A 385 -1.27 -11.23 2.09
N TYR A 386 -1.11 -11.13 3.41
CA TYR A 386 -1.07 -12.31 4.29
C TYR A 386 -2.50 -12.73 4.67
N PHE A 387 -2.99 -13.85 4.14
CA PHE A 387 -4.30 -14.38 4.55
C PHE A 387 -4.18 -15.31 5.75
N ASN A 388 -3.19 -16.20 5.73
CA ASN A 388 -2.91 -17.15 6.79
C ASN A 388 -1.62 -16.76 7.56
N ALA A 389 -1.11 -17.65 8.42
CA ALA A 389 0.09 -17.42 9.23
C ALA A 389 1.31 -18.23 8.75
N ASP A 390 1.41 -18.51 7.44
CA ASP A 390 2.52 -19.28 6.86
C ASP A 390 3.76 -18.44 6.48
N GLY A 391 3.64 -17.11 6.55
CA GLY A 391 4.72 -16.17 6.23
C GLY A 391 4.92 -15.90 4.74
N SER A 392 4.11 -16.48 3.86
CA SER A 392 4.09 -16.22 2.42
C SER A 392 3.00 -15.22 2.06
N LEU A 393 3.19 -14.49 0.95
CA LEU A 393 2.16 -13.60 0.42
C LEU A 393 1.13 -14.41 -0.37
N ASP A 394 -0.14 -14.32 0.04
CA ASP A 394 -1.30 -14.84 -0.68
C ASP A 394 -1.86 -13.80 -1.65
N PHE A 395 -2.70 -14.21 -2.58
CA PHE A 395 -3.15 -13.36 -3.69
C PHE A 395 -4.66 -13.22 -3.74
N LEU A 396 -5.16 -12.01 -3.52
CA LEU A 396 -6.55 -11.67 -3.82
C LEU A 396 -6.72 -11.46 -5.32
N LEU A 397 -7.64 -12.21 -5.92
CA LEU A 397 -7.97 -12.17 -7.34
C LEU A 397 -9.42 -11.73 -7.53
N GLN A 398 -9.68 -11.00 -8.61
CA GLN A 398 -11.04 -10.67 -9.04
C GLN A 398 -11.27 -11.26 -10.43
N VAL A 399 -12.20 -12.20 -10.50
CA VAL A 399 -12.50 -12.98 -11.70
C VAL A 399 -13.92 -12.69 -12.15
N LYS A 400 -14.10 -12.35 -13.43
CA LYS A 400 -15.45 -12.14 -13.98
C LYS A 400 -16.24 -13.45 -13.98
N SER A 401 -17.40 -13.45 -13.34
CA SER A 401 -18.27 -14.62 -13.22
C SER A 401 -19.31 -14.63 -14.34
N ASN A 402 -20.17 -13.61 -14.36
CA ASN A 402 -21.18 -13.39 -15.38
C ASN A 402 -21.21 -11.90 -15.79
N SER A 403 -22.27 -11.43 -16.46
CA SER A 403 -22.39 -10.03 -16.88
C SER A 403 -22.72 -9.05 -15.75
N SER A 404 -23.14 -9.53 -14.58
CA SER A 404 -23.63 -8.74 -13.43
C SER A 404 -22.98 -9.11 -12.10
N SER A 405 -22.00 -10.01 -12.08
CA SER A 405 -21.26 -10.46 -10.89
C SER A 405 -19.80 -10.81 -11.20
N LYS A 406 -18.99 -10.72 -10.15
CA LYS A 406 -17.60 -11.20 -10.14
C LYS A 406 -17.36 -12.06 -8.91
N ARG A 407 -16.39 -12.97 -9.03
CA ARG A 407 -15.87 -13.76 -7.90
C ARG A 407 -14.60 -13.11 -7.39
N VAL A 408 -14.53 -12.91 -6.09
CA VAL A 408 -13.34 -12.47 -5.38
C VAL A 408 -12.76 -13.69 -4.68
N LEU A 409 -11.51 -14.03 -4.98
CA LEU A 409 -10.84 -15.24 -4.55
C LEU A 409 -9.58 -14.87 -3.77
N ILE A 410 -9.16 -15.72 -2.85
CA ILE A 410 -7.82 -15.66 -2.27
C ILE A 410 -7.11 -16.98 -2.54
N ILE A 411 -5.98 -16.90 -3.22
CA ILE A 411 -5.13 -18.04 -3.57
C ILE A 411 -3.92 -18.05 -2.65
N ASP A 412 -3.63 -19.22 -2.09
CA ASP A 412 -2.45 -19.50 -1.27
C ASP A 412 -1.16 -19.29 -2.09
N GLY A 413 -0.27 -18.43 -1.60
CA GLY A 413 1.01 -18.15 -2.27
C GLY A 413 1.97 -19.33 -2.30
N THR A 414 1.85 -20.24 -1.35
CA THR A 414 2.72 -21.41 -1.19
C THR A 414 2.26 -22.55 -2.08
N THR A 415 0.95 -22.83 -2.11
CA THR A 415 0.39 -24.04 -2.75
C THR A 415 -0.40 -23.79 -4.03
N GLY A 416 -0.86 -22.55 -4.26
CA GLY A 416 -1.78 -22.21 -5.35
C GLY A 416 -3.23 -22.63 -5.10
N VAL A 417 -3.59 -23.11 -3.90
CA VAL A 417 -4.96 -23.55 -3.58
C VAL A 417 -5.84 -22.36 -3.18
N SER A 418 -7.15 -22.43 -3.50
CA SER A 418 -8.12 -21.42 -3.04
C SER A 418 -8.38 -21.52 -1.54
N LEU A 419 -8.13 -20.43 -0.81
CA LEU A 419 -8.34 -20.30 0.63
C LEU A 419 -9.70 -19.67 0.98
N TRP A 420 -10.22 -18.83 0.09
CA TRP A 420 -11.46 -18.09 0.31
C TRP A 420 -12.08 -17.64 -1.01
N GLU A 421 -13.41 -17.61 -1.07
CA GLU A 421 -14.17 -17.20 -2.25
C GLU A 421 -15.46 -16.49 -1.85
N TRP A 422 -15.80 -15.44 -2.59
CA TRP A 422 -17.10 -14.78 -2.51
C TRP A 422 -17.55 -14.24 -3.86
N GLU A 423 -18.83 -14.43 -4.19
CA GLU A 423 -19.45 -13.84 -5.37
C GLU A 423 -20.20 -12.55 -5.00
N VAL A 424 -19.86 -11.46 -5.68
CA VAL A 424 -20.39 -10.12 -5.45
C VAL A 424 -20.94 -9.52 -6.75
N PRO A 425 -22.09 -8.82 -6.73
CA PRO A 425 -22.58 -8.10 -7.90
C PRO A 425 -21.55 -7.09 -8.42
N TRP A 426 -21.46 -6.92 -9.73
CA TRP A 426 -20.53 -5.99 -10.37
C TRP A 426 -20.89 -5.68 -11.82
N HIS A 427 -21.10 -4.41 -12.13
CA HIS A 427 -21.40 -3.89 -13.47
C HIS A 427 -20.39 -2.84 -13.94
N GLY A 428 -19.41 -2.50 -13.10
CA GLY A 428 -18.37 -1.52 -13.39
C GLY A 428 -17.25 -2.05 -14.29
N LYS A 429 -16.45 -1.12 -14.83
CA LYS A 429 -15.08 -1.45 -15.26
C LYS A 429 -14.30 -1.98 -14.07
N GLU A 430 -13.35 -2.87 -14.29
CA GLU A 430 -12.49 -3.40 -13.24
C GLU A 430 -11.85 -2.29 -12.43
N ALA A 431 -11.85 -2.48 -11.11
CA ALA A 431 -11.29 -1.56 -10.16
C ALA A 431 -10.27 -2.31 -9.30
N ASP A 432 -9.18 -1.63 -8.97
CA ASP A 432 -8.10 -2.22 -8.21
C ASP A 432 -8.57 -2.67 -6.82
N ALA A 433 -7.98 -3.75 -6.33
CA ALA A 433 -8.05 -4.15 -4.94
C ALA A 433 -6.79 -3.67 -4.21
N ALA A 434 -6.85 -3.59 -2.89
CA ALA A 434 -5.69 -3.28 -2.08
C ALA A 434 -5.63 -4.16 -0.84
N SER A 435 -4.46 -4.22 -0.23
CA SER A 435 -4.22 -4.94 1.01
C SER A 435 -3.31 -4.12 1.93
N THR A 436 -3.47 -4.29 3.23
CA THR A 436 -2.59 -3.67 4.23
C THR A 436 -2.37 -4.59 5.42
N PRO A 437 -1.11 -4.84 5.82
CA PRO A 437 -0.79 -5.65 6.98
C PRO A 437 -1.34 -5.08 8.27
N THR A 438 -1.74 -5.98 9.13
CA THR A 438 -2.21 -5.72 10.48
C THR A 438 -1.27 -6.37 11.49
N SER A 439 -1.26 -5.83 12.71
CA SER A 439 -0.35 -6.27 13.78
C SER A 439 -0.55 -7.72 14.24
N ASP A 440 -1.63 -8.37 13.83
CA ASP A 440 -1.91 -9.79 14.12
C ASP A 440 -1.32 -10.74 13.06
N GLY A 441 -0.45 -10.23 12.17
CA GLY A 441 0.29 -11.03 11.19
C GLY A 441 -0.48 -11.34 9.91
N LYS A 442 -1.67 -10.76 9.73
CA LYS A 442 -2.51 -10.90 8.55
C LYS A 442 -2.57 -9.59 7.77
N SER A 443 -3.27 -9.58 6.64
CA SER A 443 -3.61 -8.38 5.88
C SER A 443 -5.12 -8.17 5.85
N ALA A 444 -5.54 -6.92 6.03
CA ALA A 444 -6.86 -6.50 5.62
C ALA A 444 -6.89 -6.35 4.11
N PHE A 445 -7.87 -6.97 3.44
CA PHE A 445 -8.07 -6.88 2.01
C PHE A 445 -9.28 -6.01 1.71
N VAL A 446 -9.15 -5.13 0.72
CA VAL A 446 -10.18 -4.16 0.34
C VAL A 446 -10.42 -4.24 -1.16
N PHE A 447 -11.69 -4.31 -1.58
CA PHE A 447 -12.09 -4.48 -2.97
C PHE A 447 -13.48 -3.89 -3.23
N TRP A 448 -13.77 -3.57 -4.49
CA TRP A 448 -15.05 -2.99 -4.89
C TRP A 448 -16.11 -4.03 -5.22
N GLY A 449 -17.39 -3.72 -5.02
CA GLY A 449 -18.53 -4.49 -5.53
C GLY A 449 -19.78 -3.62 -5.59
N ASP A 450 -20.84 -4.08 -6.25
CA ASP A 450 -22.11 -3.35 -6.32
C ASP A 450 -23.07 -3.87 -5.26
N ARG A 451 -23.94 -2.97 -4.79
CA ARG A 451 -25.13 -3.34 -4.03
C ARG A 451 -26.37 -2.91 -4.79
N SER A 452 -27.32 -3.83 -4.95
CA SER A 452 -28.62 -3.48 -5.51
C SER A 452 -29.31 -2.50 -4.56
N THR A 453 -29.52 -1.28 -5.03
CA THR A 453 -30.49 -0.37 -4.41
C THR A 453 -31.87 -0.96 -4.68
N PRO A 454 -32.76 -1.08 -3.67
CA PRO A 454 -34.13 -1.49 -3.92
C PRO A 454 -34.73 -0.50 -4.93
N SER A 455 -35.16 -1.03 -6.08
CA SER A 455 -35.83 -0.26 -7.11
C SER A 455 -37.03 0.48 -6.49
N ILE A 456 -37.25 1.74 -6.88
CA ILE A 456 -38.38 2.57 -6.41
C ILE A 456 -39.75 1.87 -6.62
N SER A 457 -39.82 0.88 -7.52
CA SER A 457 -40.99 0.01 -7.69
C SER A 457 -41.38 -0.75 -6.42
N THR A 458 -40.45 -1.08 -5.52
CA THR A 458 -40.73 -1.77 -4.26
C THR A 458 -41.26 -0.81 -3.18
N VAL A 459 -40.88 0.48 -3.23
CA VAL A 459 -41.35 1.52 -2.28
C VAL A 459 -42.76 2.02 -2.65
N MET A 460 -43.13 1.97 -3.93
CA MET A 460 -44.51 2.28 -4.35
C MET A 460 -45.51 1.16 -4.00
N GLN A 461 -45.06 -0.09 -3.85
CA GLN A 461 -45.94 -1.17 -3.39
C GLN A 461 -46.26 -1.09 -1.89
N THR A 462 -45.36 -0.56 -1.07
CA THR A 462 -45.60 -0.39 0.38
C THR A 462 -46.42 0.86 0.73
N SER A 463 -46.50 1.84 -0.18
CA SER A 463 -47.17 3.12 0.08
C SER A 463 -48.61 3.21 -0.46
N GLY A 464 -49.14 2.15 -1.08
CA GLY A 464 -50.55 2.10 -1.51
C GLY A 464 -50.97 3.16 -2.56
N ILE A 465 -50.01 3.82 -3.22
CA ILE A 465 -50.31 4.80 -4.26
C ILE A 465 -50.43 4.07 -5.60
N ARG A 466 -51.67 3.93 -6.09
CA ARG A 466 -51.94 3.44 -7.45
C ARG A 466 -51.23 4.34 -8.46
N ALA A 467 -50.37 3.74 -9.28
CA ALA A 467 -49.75 4.41 -10.41
C ALA A 467 -50.85 4.94 -11.34
N LEU A 468 -50.87 6.26 -11.56
CA LEU A 468 -51.65 6.87 -12.62
C LEU A 468 -50.99 6.45 -13.94
N ASN A 469 -51.77 5.82 -14.82
CA ASN A 469 -51.32 5.36 -16.12
C ASN A 469 -50.85 6.55 -16.96
N THR A 470 -49.54 6.76 -17.05
CA THR A 470 -48.94 7.59 -18.08
C THR A 470 -48.01 6.73 -18.91
N GLU A 471 -48.43 6.48 -20.16
CA GLU A 471 -47.70 5.79 -21.23
C GLU A 471 -46.37 6.48 -21.63
N ALA A 472 -45.94 7.50 -20.88
CA ALA A 472 -44.65 8.18 -21.04
C ALA A 472 -43.48 7.44 -20.35
N ALA A 473 -43.74 6.37 -19.59
CA ALA A 473 -42.73 5.65 -18.81
C ALA A 473 -42.04 4.50 -19.57
N MET A 474 -42.25 4.35 -20.89
CA MET A 474 -41.74 3.19 -21.64
C MET A 474 -40.43 3.42 -22.41
N ASN A 475 -39.91 4.66 -22.52
CA ASN A 475 -38.68 4.95 -23.28
C ASN A 475 -37.66 5.81 -22.51
N THR A 476 -37.59 5.67 -21.18
CA THR A 476 -36.43 6.17 -20.43
C THR A 476 -35.68 4.95 -19.95
N GLU A 477 -34.57 4.61 -20.61
CA GLU A 477 -33.51 3.84 -19.97
C GLU A 477 -33.14 4.63 -18.71
N VAL A 478 -33.75 4.28 -17.58
CA VAL A 478 -33.21 4.65 -16.29
C VAL A 478 -31.89 3.91 -16.24
N LYS A 479 -30.80 4.57 -16.69
CA LYS A 479 -29.43 4.14 -16.39
C LYS A 479 -29.43 3.95 -14.89
N SER A 480 -29.51 2.71 -14.44
CA SER A 480 -29.44 2.37 -13.03
C SER A 480 -28.15 3.01 -12.52
N GLN A 481 -28.28 4.00 -11.64
CA GLN A 481 -27.14 4.56 -10.92
C GLN A 481 -26.69 3.46 -9.96
N TRP A 482 -25.76 2.64 -10.44
CA TRP A 482 -25.14 1.58 -9.65
C TRP A 482 -24.35 2.24 -8.52
N ASN A 483 -24.71 1.89 -7.28
CA ASN A 483 -23.97 2.30 -6.10
C ASN A 483 -22.81 1.32 -5.91
N ARG A 484 -21.58 1.78 -6.11
CA ARG A 484 -20.37 0.99 -5.91
C ARG A 484 -19.98 1.08 -4.45
N HIS A 485 -19.74 -0.06 -3.83
CA HIS A 485 -19.39 -0.21 -2.44
C HIS A 485 -17.95 -0.73 -2.30
N LEU A 486 -17.25 -0.19 -1.32
CA LEU A 486 -15.92 -0.59 -0.92
C LEU A 486 -16.02 -1.59 0.22
N PHE A 487 -15.70 -2.84 -0.04
CA PHE A 487 -15.75 -3.93 0.92
C PHE A 487 -14.39 -4.21 1.53
N MET A 488 -14.37 -4.62 2.79
CA MET A 488 -13.18 -5.09 3.49
C MET A 488 -13.39 -6.49 4.06
N LEU A 489 -12.40 -7.35 3.81
CA LEU A 489 -12.26 -8.68 4.37
C LEU A 489 -11.05 -8.71 5.32
N HIS A 490 -11.22 -9.29 6.49
CA HIS A 490 -10.11 -9.59 7.40
C HIS A 490 -10.08 -11.10 7.69
N PRO A 491 -8.96 -11.82 7.47
CA PRO A 491 -8.92 -13.28 7.54
C PRO A 491 -9.17 -13.88 8.93
N SER A 492 -9.12 -13.08 9.99
CA SER A 492 -9.55 -13.52 11.34
C SER A 492 -11.06 -13.77 11.44
N TYR A 493 -11.86 -13.23 10.52
CA TYR A 493 -13.31 -13.46 10.43
C TYR A 493 -13.74 -13.63 8.96
N PRO A 494 -13.37 -14.75 8.31
CA PRO A 494 -13.58 -14.93 6.86
C PRO A 494 -15.06 -15.00 6.45
N GLY A 495 -15.97 -15.21 7.41
CA GLY A 495 -17.41 -15.17 7.21
C GLY A 495 -18.05 -13.78 7.33
N VAL A 496 -17.27 -12.71 7.56
CA VAL A 496 -17.79 -11.33 7.70
C VAL A 496 -17.08 -10.39 6.74
N ILE A 497 -17.88 -9.62 5.98
CA ILE A 497 -17.42 -8.53 5.12
C ILE A 497 -17.91 -7.19 5.68
N LEU A 498 -17.05 -6.17 5.67
CA LEU A 498 -17.42 -4.83 6.08
C LEU A 498 -17.65 -3.95 4.84
N ASP A 499 -18.81 -3.33 4.73
CA ASP A 499 -19.15 -2.30 3.75
C ASP A 499 -18.71 -0.93 4.29
N LEU A 500 -17.58 -0.42 3.79
CA LEU A 500 -16.86 0.72 4.34
C LEU A 500 -17.30 2.08 3.78
N PHE A 501 -17.57 2.13 2.47
CA PHE A 501 -17.77 3.38 1.74
C PHE A 501 -18.50 3.12 0.44
N ASN A 502 -19.20 4.12 -0.11
CA ASN A 502 -19.86 3.99 -1.40
C ASN A 502 -19.68 5.22 -2.30
N VAL A 503 -19.73 4.98 -3.61
CA VAL A 503 -19.66 6.01 -4.64
C VAL A 503 -20.62 5.66 -5.79
N SER A 504 -21.24 6.68 -6.38
CA SER A 504 -22.07 6.53 -7.59
C SER A 504 -21.26 6.72 -8.88
N THR A 505 -20.04 7.25 -8.76
CA THR A 505 -19.15 7.64 -9.86
C THR A 505 -18.25 6.49 -10.28
N THR A 506 -17.47 6.69 -11.35
CA THR A 506 -16.51 5.67 -11.81
C THR A 506 -15.26 5.73 -10.94
N VAL A 507 -14.85 4.59 -10.38
CA VAL A 507 -13.56 4.47 -9.68
C VAL A 507 -12.46 4.39 -10.72
N VAL A 508 -11.48 5.30 -10.64
CA VAL A 508 -10.33 5.38 -11.55
C VAL A 508 -9.16 4.61 -10.97
N GLN A 509 -8.79 4.91 -9.72
CA GLN A 509 -7.65 4.29 -9.05
C GLN A 509 -7.83 4.33 -7.52
N MET A 510 -7.16 3.41 -6.82
CA MET A 510 -7.17 3.34 -5.37
C MET A 510 -5.76 3.03 -4.85
N ALA A 511 -5.39 3.62 -3.71
CA ALA A 511 -4.14 3.34 -3.02
C ALA A 511 -4.36 3.31 -1.49
N VAL A 512 -3.53 2.56 -0.77
CA VAL A 512 -3.59 2.47 0.70
C VAL A 512 -2.31 3.04 1.29
N GLY A 513 -2.47 4.03 2.17
CA GLY A 513 -1.38 4.64 2.95
C GLY A 513 -1.43 4.21 4.41
N VAL A 514 -0.27 4.17 5.07
CA VAL A 514 -0.16 3.81 6.49
C VAL A 514 0.37 5.01 7.27
N LYS A 515 -0.33 5.35 8.36
CA LYS A 515 0.10 6.34 9.36
C LYS A 515 0.85 5.61 10.48
N GLU A 516 2.18 5.57 10.37
CA GLU A 516 3.02 4.70 11.21
C GLU A 516 2.96 5.05 12.70
N LEU A 517 2.88 6.33 13.03
CA LEU A 517 2.79 6.82 14.42
C LEU A 517 1.44 6.44 15.06
N GLU A 518 0.35 6.58 14.32
CA GLU A 518 -1.01 6.28 14.79
C GLU A 518 -1.36 4.78 14.72
N LYS A 519 -0.51 3.97 14.07
CA LYS A 519 -0.82 2.57 13.70
C LYS A 519 -2.19 2.47 13.02
N ASN A 520 -2.46 3.43 12.13
CA ASN A 520 -3.67 3.52 11.33
C ASN A 520 -3.31 3.45 9.85
N ALA A 521 -4.31 3.25 9.00
CA ALA A 521 -4.15 3.32 7.56
C ALA A 521 -5.31 4.14 6.96
N PHE A 522 -5.12 4.61 5.74
CA PHE A 522 -6.14 5.32 4.99
C PHE A 522 -6.18 4.82 3.55
N ILE A 523 -7.32 4.99 2.90
CA ILE A 523 -7.52 4.72 1.48
C ILE A 523 -7.66 6.04 0.75
N ALA A 524 -6.85 6.25 -0.27
CA ALA A 524 -7.04 7.30 -1.27
C ALA A 524 -7.76 6.71 -2.48
N ILE A 525 -8.85 7.34 -2.90
CA ILE A 525 -9.72 6.88 -3.99
C ILE A 525 -9.85 8.03 -4.98
N LEU A 526 -9.42 7.81 -6.21
CA LEU A 526 -9.64 8.71 -7.33
C LEU A 526 -10.89 8.29 -8.07
N THR A 527 -11.86 9.18 -8.18
CA THR A 527 -13.10 8.95 -8.94
C THR A 527 -13.26 9.95 -10.06
N ALA A 528 -13.86 9.52 -11.16
CA ALA A 528 -14.24 10.35 -12.30
C ALA A 528 -15.76 10.42 -12.42
N ASP A 529 -16.29 11.64 -12.48
CA ASP A 529 -17.71 11.90 -12.72
C ASP A 529 -17.94 12.66 -14.04
N ARG A 530 -19.10 12.43 -14.64
CA ARG A 530 -19.55 13.15 -15.83
C ARG A 530 -20.57 14.19 -15.42
N GLU A 531 -20.36 15.42 -15.87
CA GLU A 531 -21.33 16.49 -15.64
C GLU A 531 -22.64 16.17 -16.39
N LYS A 532 -23.77 16.19 -15.66
CA LYS A 532 -25.08 15.82 -16.24
C LYS A 532 -25.42 16.72 -17.43
N GLY A 533 -25.70 16.11 -18.57
CA GLY A 533 -26.12 16.82 -19.80
C GLY A 533 -25.00 17.09 -20.81
N THR A 534 -23.79 16.59 -20.57
CA THR A 534 -22.63 16.74 -21.48
C THR A 534 -22.45 15.51 -22.38
N SER A 535 -21.91 15.71 -23.60
CA SER A 535 -21.69 14.63 -24.58
C SER A 535 -20.54 13.71 -24.17
N ASP A 536 -20.48 12.50 -24.73
CA ASP A 536 -19.45 11.48 -24.43
C ASP A 536 -17.99 11.94 -24.65
N ASN A 537 -17.78 13.08 -25.34
CA ASN A 537 -16.46 13.63 -25.66
C ASN A 537 -15.98 14.71 -24.67
N MET A 538 -16.72 15.02 -23.61
CA MET A 538 -16.31 16.05 -22.63
C MET A 538 -15.50 15.41 -21.47
N PRO A 539 -14.42 16.05 -21.01
CA PRO A 539 -13.55 15.48 -19.98
C PRO A 539 -14.23 15.38 -18.59
N GLN A 540 -13.99 14.26 -17.90
CA GLN A 540 -14.63 13.90 -16.63
C GLN A 540 -14.02 14.70 -15.46
N ILE A 541 -14.82 15.10 -14.47
CA ILE A 541 -14.33 15.76 -13.26
C ILE A 541 -13.65 14.72 -12.37
N LEU A 542 -12.42 14.99 -11.95
CA LEU A 542 -11.67 14.18 -11.01
C LEU A 542 -11.88 14.65 -9.57
N THR A 543 -12.20 13.68 -8.73
CA THR A 543 -12.39 13.86 -7.29
C THR A 543 -11.54 12.87 -6.53
N VAL A 544 -10.76 13.38 -5.58
CA VAL A 544 -9.96 12.59 -4.65
C VAL A 544 -10.74 12.46 -3.34
N ASN A 545 -10.94 11.24 -2.88
CA ASN A 545 -11.51 10.93 -1.58
C ASN A 545 -10.44 10.27 -0.72
N LYS A 546 -10.35 10.66 0.54
CA LYS A 546 -9.47 9.99 1.51
C LYS A 546 -10.30 9.52 2.69
N LEU A 547 -10.10 8.26 3.08
CA LEU A 547 -10.86 7.58 4.11
C LEU A 547 -9.92 6.86 5.10
N ASP A 548 -9.90 7.27 6.36
CA ASP A 548 -9.19 6.56 7.42
C ASP A 548 -9.85 5.21 7.72
N LEU A 549 -9.10 4.11 7.64
CA LEU A 549 -9.61 2.75 7.75
C LEU A 549 -10.21 2.46 9.14
N ARG A 550 -9.55 2.85 10.23
CA ARG A 550 -10.09 2.62 11.58
C ARG A 550 -11.46 3.28 11.76
N TRP A 551 -11.59 4.51 11.29
CA TRP A 551 -12.84 5.26 11.34
C TRP A 551 -13.90 4.60 10.44
N ALA A 552 -13.54 4.23 9.20
CA ALA A 552 -14.43 3.55 8.27
C ALA A 552 -14.96 2.21 8.82
N ILE A 553 -14.08 1.39 9.41
CA ILE A 553 -14.46 0.12 10.03
C ILE A 553 -15.47 0.35 11.15
N SER A 554 -15.26 1.37 12.01
CA SER A 554 -16.19 1.65 13.10
C SER A 554 -17.58 2.09 12.65
N HIS A 555 -17.68 2.73 11.48
CA HIS A 555 -18.94 3.20 10.89
C HIS A 555 -19.48 2.28 9.79
N SER A 556 -18.82 1.15 9.53
CA SER A 556 -19.20 0.22 8.47
C SER A 556 -20.48 -0.56 8.77
N HIS A 557 -21.07 -1.08 7.70
CA HIS A 557 -22.10 -2.12 7.80
C HIS A 557 -21.47 -3.50 7.64
N ALA A 558 -21.65 -4.36 8.63
CA ALA A 558 -21.08 -5.70 8.62
C ALA A 558 -22.09 -6.70 8.00
N LEU A 559 -21.62 -7.47 7.02
CA LEU A 559 -22.36 -8.44 6.22
C LEU A 559 -21.86 -9.86 6.56
N SER A 560 -22.77 -10.79 6.86
CA SER A 560 -22.44 -12.20 7.06
C SER A 560 -22.46 -12.95 5.72
N LEU A 561 -21.38 -13.67 5.41
CA LEU A 561 -21.25 -14.51 4.20
C LEU A 561 -21.76 -15.95 4.41
N GLY A 562 -22.50 -16.20 5.49
CA GLY A 562 -23.00 -17.52 5.80
C GLY A 562 -23.86 -17.55 7.06
N ASN A 563 -23.92 -18.74 7.67
CA ASN A 563 -24.89 -19.14 8.68
C ASN A 563 -25.10 -18.08 9.78
N THR A 564 -26.36 -17.80 10.10
CA THR A 564 -26.80 -16.74 11.03
C THR A 564 -26.38 -16.97 12.49
N ASN A 565 -25.81 -18.13 12.80
CA ASN A 565 -25.33 -18.55 14.12
C ASN A 565 -23.82 -18.35 14.34
N MET A 566 -23.22 -17.33 13.71
CA MET A 566 -21.80 -17.02 13.88
C MET A 566 -21.50 -16.49 15.30
N ARG A 567 -20.40 -16.97 15.89
CA ARG A 567 -19.80 -16.42 17.11
C ARG A 567 -18.36 -15.99 16.80
N PRO A 568 -17.94 -14.76 17.16
CA PRO A 568 -18.73 -13.68 17.75
C PRO A 568 -19.81 -13.12 16.80
N LYS A 569 -20.79 -12.36 17.33
CA LYS A 569 -21.83 -11.75 16.49
C LYS A 569 -21.20 -10.78 15.50
N VAL A 570 -21.86 -10.57 14.36
CA VAL A 570 -21.39 -9.71 13.27
C VAL A 570 -21.01 -8.29 13.75
N GLU A 571 -21.81 -7.69 14.64
CA GLU A 571 -21.49 -6.38 15.23
C GLU A 571 -20.31 -6.39 16.21
N ASP A 572 -20.07 -7.52 16.88
CA ASP A 572 -18.91 -7.66 17.76
C ASP A 572 -17.63 -7.78 16.93
N VAL A 573 -17.68 -8.46 15.77
CA VAL A 573 -16.58 -8.50 14.80
C VAL A 573 -16.18 -7.09 14.37
N LYS A 574 -17.14 -6.23 14.03
CA LYS A 574 -16.87 -4.82 13.67
C LYS A 574 -16.10 -4.08 14.78
N LYS A 575 -16.53 -4.24 16.04
CA LYS A 575 -15.87 -3.61 17.21
C LYS A 575 -14.46 -4.15 17.46
N ILE A 576 -14.22 -5.41 17.15
CA ILE A 576 -12.88 -6.02 17.26
C ILE A 576 -11.99 -5.48 16.14
N LEU A 577 -12.49 -5.47 14.90
CA LEU A 577 -11.73 -5.01 13.74
C LEU A 577 -11.43 -3.50 13.76
N SER A 578 -12.27 -2.67 14.39
CA SER A 578 -11.99 -1.24 14.56
C SER A 578 -10.80 -0.96 15.50
N ARG A 579 -10.27 -1.99 16.18
CA ARG A 579 -9.08 -1.91 17.03
C ARG A 579 -7.81 -2.37 16.34
N LEU A 580 -7.90 -2.85 15.09
CA LEU A 580 -6.73 -3.26 14.30
C LEU A 580 -5.67 -2.16 14.28
N LYS A 581 -4.42 -2.59 14.31
CA LYS A 581 -3.26 -1.72 14.14
C LYS A 581 -2.64 -2.06 12.79
N PHE A 582 -2.48 -1.05 11.95
CA PHE A 582 -1.95 -1.21 10.60
C PHE A 582 -0.46 -0.93 10.57
N SER A 583 0.24 -1.59 9.67
CA SER A 583 1.67 -1.41 9.41
C SER A 583 1.96 -1.48 7.92
N LYS A 584 3.07 -0.87 7.49
CA LYS A 584 3.52 -1.04 6.11
C LYS A 584 3.92 -2.50 5.87
N ILE A 585 3.69 -2.98 4.65
CA ILE A 585 4.41 -4.15 4.15
C ILE A 585 5.87 -3.71 4.11
N ILE A 586 6.70 -4.24 4.99
CA ILE A 586 8.15 -4.09 4.88
C ILE A 586 8.61 -5.30 4.08
N PRO A 587 8.83 -5.20 2.77
CA PRO A 587 9.75 -6.13 2.14
C PRO A 587 11.09 -5.89 2.83
N LYS A 588 11.50 -6.82 3.70
CA LYS A 588 12.88 -6.82 4.20
C LYS A 588 13.76 -7.10 2.97
N LEU A 589 14.42 -6.05 2.49
CA LEU A 589 15.41 -6.09 1.43
C LEU A 589 16.76 -6.59 1.95
#